data_AF-A0A1M4N4N5-F1
#
_entry.id   AF-A0A1M4N4N5-F1
#
_cell.length_a   1.000
_cell.length_b   1.000
_cell.length_c   1.000
_cell.angle_alpha   90.00
_cell.angle_beta   90.00
_cell.angle_gamma   90.00
#
_symmetry.space_group_name_H-M   'P 1'
#
loop_
_entity.id
_entity.type
_entity.pdbx_description
1 polymer ?
#
loop_
_entity_poly.entity_id
_entity_poly.type
_entity_poly.pdbx_seq_one_letter_code
_entity_poly.pdbx_strand_id
1 'polypeptide(L)'
;MAASVQNDHNAILRSPLFRLETVFSRVTDSLFFASEKASQLKGSMGALVDITSSNQLEKVAQGRQEINQFSTMIADRIQQSSGFMNEIGHKRQMMNAEIKDLAQNIHSAGIVSLNARIIAQGHRTLKQGEQLVRLAENISGITDSASEQVAEMLKATEVITKALQKLMVYAEGQSLRLSDTVQPEVRALERALKTLDHALANSHEAAAWMNDYYRKAESDVMAIIQSLQVGDRARQRAEHIQQILHEASSFGVDSNESQLLTALADIQMEQAIKETLNDAEKAMTTLSALAAGLDQYQINNSALRKAFAERHELSNGVLQGEALRQQKAEITVGSPETRSLYEEICANDERLQEHSRNLNNAAFQMQLASLNTIIACAREGRAAADMIVISQQVNSVVSTVPEIFVTFSEALEGTKQRLQTYLSMHDDSATDDMDVDVVQMIPEVVTVVSDLLPKLASDSEQVARAIEASDRMLRDLVRDLTDSNRKSSNIRRKFPETLTLEPRFQRVAGRIRKLYTMQAERDLHDNLLANFVEAPAAPAKVEPTSGIDMFGEPEPAAAPAPAAAPAADGGSEDLSDILF
;
A
#
# COMPACT_ATOMS: atom_id res chain seq x y z
N MET A 1 -48.39 52.88 -35.90
CA MET A 1 -47.08 53.18 -35.28
C MET A 1 -47.09 52.89 -33.79
N ALA A 2 -48.08 53.34 -33.01
CA ALA A 2 -48.21 53.00 -31.58
C ALA A 2 -48.11 51.49 -31.21
N ALA A 3 -48.66 50.57 -32.02
CA ALA A 3 -48.54 49.12 -31.79
C ALA A 3 -47.10 48.57 -31.98
N SER A 4 -46.25 49.27 -32.73
CA SER A 4 -44.84 48.91 -32.94
C SER A 4 -44.00 49.27 -31.72
N VAL A 5 -44.18 50.47 -31.18
CA VAL A 5 -43.42 50.99 -30.02
C VAL A 5 -43.69 50.17 -28.75
N GLN A 6 -44.94 49.72 -28.56
CA GLN A 6 -45.31 48.89 -27.41
C GLN A 6 -44.88 47.42 -27.56
N ASN A 7 -44.71 46.93 -28.80
CA ASN A 7 -44.06 45.65 -29.07
C ASN A 7 -42.55 45.72 -28.83
N ASP A 8 -41.89 46.82 -29.20
CA ASP A 8 -40.46 47.04 -28.98
C ASP A 8 -40.12 47.12 -27.49
N HIS A 9 -40.90 47.84 -26.69
CA HIS A 9 -40.73 47.92 -25.23
C HIS A 9 -40.84 46.55 -24.53
N ASN A 10 -41.82 45.73 -24.93
CA ASN A 10 -41.99 44.38 -24.41
C ASN A 10 -40.91 43.40 -24.92
N ALA A 11 -40.34 43.64 -26.09
CA ALA A 11 -39.23 42.85 -26.63
C ALA A 11 -37.92 43.11 -25.86
N ILE A 12 -37.67 44.37 -25.46
CA ILE A 12 -36.48 44.73 -24.67
C ILE A 12 -36.55 44.09 -23.27
N LEU A 13 -37.70 44.17 -22.59
CA LEU A 13 -37.89 43.58 -21.25
C LEU A 13 -37.85 42.05 -21.22
N ARG A 14 -38.06 41.38 -22.37
CA ARG A 14 -37.92 39.93 -22.53
C ARG A 14 -36.51 39.49 -22.93
N SER A 15 -35.55 40.42 -22.98
CA SER A 15 -34.19 40.10 -23.39
C SER A 15 -33.52 39.10 -22.43
N PRO A 16 -32.67 38.18 -22.96
CA PRO A 16 -31.82 37.32 -22.13
C PRO A 16 -30.92 38.08 -21.15
N LEU A 17 -30.68 39.38 -21.38
CA LEU A 17 -29.92 40.25 -20.48
C LEU A 17 -30.52 40.30 -19.06
N PHE A 18 -31.85 40.20 -18.92
CA PHE A 18 -32.52 40.18 -17.61
C PHE A 18 -32.50 38.81 -16.92
N ARG A 19 -32.08 37.75 -17.62
CA ARG A 19 -31.90 36.39 -17.06
C ARG A 19 -30.44 36.12 -16.68
N LEU A 20 -29.51 37.02 -17.03
CA LEU A 20 -28.07 36.88 -16.79
C LEU A 20 -27.75 36.59 -15.33
N GLU A 21 -28.31 37.37 -14.40
CA GLU A 21 -28.02 37.22 -12.97
C GLU A 21 -28.39 35.83 -12.46
N THR A 22 -29.56 35.31 -12.84
CA THR A 22 -30.01 33.97 -12.42
C THR A 22 -29.12 32.88 -13.01
N VAL A 23 -28.71 33.00 -14.28
CA VAL A 23 -27.84 32.01 -14.93
C VAL A 23 -26.43 32.07 -14.33
N PHE A 24 -25.86 33.26 -14.18
CA PHE A 24 -24.52 33.46 -13.63
C PHE A 24 -24.43 33.08 -12.16
N SER A 25 -25.42 33.40 -11.33
CA SER A 25 -25.46 32.93 -9.94
C SER A 25 -25.47 31.40 -9.90
N ARG A 26 -26.35 30.74 -10.68
CA ARG A 26 -26.43 29.27 -10.68
C ARG A 26 -25.16 28.60 -11.20
N VAL A 27 -24.55 29.14 -12.25
CA VAL A 27 -23.26 28.65 -12.78
C VAL A 27 -22.17 28.83 -11.73
N THR A 28 -22.11 30.00 -11.10
CA THR A 28 -21.12 30.32 -10.06
C THR A 28 -21.28 29.42 -8.83
N ASP A 29 -22.50 29.24 -8.33
CA ASP A 29 -22.82 28.35 -7.21
C ASP A 29 -22.45 26.89 -7.53
N SER A 30 -22.75 26.43 -8.75
CA SER A 30 -22.41 25.08 -9.19
C SER A 30 -20.90 24.88 -9.33
N LEU A 31 -20.17 25.89 -9.82
CA LEU A 31 -18.71 25.85 -9.92
C LEU A 31 -18.01 25.97 -8.56
N PHE A 32 -18.55 26.76 -7.63
CA PHE A 32 -18.07 26.80 -6.25
C PHE A 32 -18.25 25.45 -5.55
N PHE A 33 -19.43 24.85 -5.70
CA PHE A 33 -19.69 23.50 -5.19
C PHE A 33 -18.72 22.47 -5.80
N ALA A 34 -18.51 22.51 -7.12
CA ALA A 34 -17.54 21.64 -7.78
C ALA A 34 -16.10 21.87 -7.28
N SER A 35 -15.70 23.13 -7.07
CA SER A 35 -14.38 23.51 -6.56
C SER A 35 -14.17 23.05 -5.11
N GLU A 36 -15.17 23.18 -4.25
CA GLU A 36 -15.10 22.73 -2.86
C GLU A 36 -14.91 21.21 -2.78
N LYS A 37 -15.70 20.47 -3.57
CA LYS A 37 -15.60 19.00 -3.68
C LYS A 37 -14.27 18.55 -4.28
N ALA A 38 -13.80 19.24 -5.33
CA ALA A 38 -12.48 19.02 -5.90
C ALA A 38 -11.35 19.25 -4.89
N SER A 39 -11.46 20.27 -4.04
CA SER A 39 -10.48 20.55 -2.98
C SER A 39 -10.43 19.47 -1.90
N GLN A 40 -11.60 18.95 -1.48
CA GLN A 40 -11.68 17.81 -0.55
C GLN A 40 -11.03 16.55 -1.13
N LEU A 41 -11.27 16.28 -2.43
CA LEU A 41 -10.65 15.17 -3.14
C LEU A 41 -9.14 15.36 -3.33
N LYS A 42 -8.68 16.58 -3.61
CA LYS A 42 -7.26 16.94 -3.72
C LYS A 42 -6.50 16.64 -2.43
N GLY A 43 -7.07 16.97 -1.26
CA GLY A 43 -6.45 16.65 0.03
C GLY A 43 -6.31 15.14 0.25
N SER A 44 -7.36 14.38 -0.06
CA SER A 44 -7.35 12.91 0.09
C SER A 44 -6.42 12.25 -0.95
N MET A 45 -6.30 12.83 -2.14
CA MET A 45 -5.37 12.36 -3.17
C MET A 45 -3.92 12.69 -2.83
N GLY A 46 -3.65 13.85 -2.22
CA GLY A 46 -2.33 14.21 -1.71
C GLY A 46 -1.81 13.17 -0.71
N ALA A 47 -2.66 12.75 0.23
CA ALA A 47 -2.31 11.68 1.17
C ALA A 47 -1.97 10.35 0.45
N LEU A 48 -2.68 10.02 -0.64
CA LEU A 48 -2.35 8.86 -1.46
C LEU A 48 -1.02 9.03 -2.22
N VAL A 49 -0.71 10.22 -2.73
CA VAL A 49 0.57 10.52 -3.39
C VAL A 49 1.75 10.39 -2.42
N ASP A 50 1.59 10.89 -1.19
CA ASP A 50 2.63 10.81 -0.16
C ASP A 50 2.94 9.35 0.22
N ILE A 51 1.90 8.53 0.35
CA ILE A 51 2.01 7.09 0.64
C ILE A 51 2.51 6.29 -0.57
N THR A 52 2.20 6.72 -1.80
CA THR A 52 2.71 6.10 -3.06
C THR A 52 4.06 6.66 -3.50
N SER A 53 4.78 7.37 -2.63
CA SER A 53 6.10 7.90 -2.95
C SER A 53 7.10 6.77 -3.29
N SER A 54 8.09 7.09 -4.13
CA SER A 54 9.09 6.12 -4.63
C SER A 54 9.76 5.31 -3.51
N ASN A 55 9.98 5.92 -2.35
CA ASN A 55 10.57 5.26 -1.19
C ASN A 55 9.67 4.14 -0.64
N GLN A 56 8.35 4.37 -0.55
CA GLN A 56 7.42 3.37 -0.05
C GLN A 56 7.21 2.23 -1.05
N LEU A 57 7.24 2.52 -2.36
CA LEU A 57 7.23 1.50 -3.42
C LEU A 57 8.45 0.57 -3.34
N GLU A 58 9.65 1.13 -3.10
CA GLU A 58 10.86 0.35 -2.90
C GLU A 58 10.75 -0.55 -1.67
N LYS A 59 10.22 -0.04 -0.56
CA LYS A 59 9.98 -0.86 0.64
C LYS A 59 8.97 -1.98 0.40
N VAL A 60 7.86 -1.74 -0.31
CA VAL A 60 6.90 -2.80 -0.66
C VAL A 60 7.55 -3.87 -1.54
N ALA A 61 8.38 -3.47 -2.50
CA ALA A 61 9.14 -4.39 -3.35
C ALA A 61 10.15 -5.22 -2.54
N GLN A 62 10.85 -4.60 -1.59
CA GLN A 62 11.76 -5.26 -0.66
C GLN A 62 11.01 -6.26 0.23
N GLY A 63 9.91 -5.84 0.86
CA GLY A 63 9.09 -6.72 1.70
C GLY A 63 8.55 -7.93 0.93
N ARG A 64 8.19 -7.77 -0.34
CA ARG A 64 7.80 -8.91 -1.20
C ARG A 64 8.96 -9.88 -1.41
N GLN A 65 10.17 -9.38 -1.63
CA GLN A 65 11.35 -10.22 -1.77
C GLN A 65 11.64 -11.00 -0.48
N GLU A 66 11.57 -10.33 0.67
CA GLU A 66 11.77 -10.95 1.98
C GLU A 66 10.72 -12.05 2.26
N ILE A 67 9.45 -11.79 1.97
CA ILE A 67 8.37 -12.78 2.13
C ILE A 67 8.56 -13.97 1.18
N ASN A 68 9.00 -13.74 -0.05
CA ASN A 68 9.29 -14.84 -0.98
C ASN A 68 10.46 -15.70 -0.51
N GLN A 69 11.51 -15.08 0.02
CA GLN A 69 12.62 -15.80 0.64
C GLN A 69 12.14 -16.59 1.86
N PHE A 70 11.30 -15.98 2.70
CA PHE A 70 10.72 -16.62 3.88
C PHE A 70 9.81 -17.81 3.53
N SER A 71 8.97 -17.67 2.49
CA SER A 71 8.13 -18.75 1.95
C SER A 71 8.97 -19.94 1.47
N THR A 72 10.06 -19.66 0.76
CA THR A 72 11.00 -20.69 0.28
C THR A 72 11.69 -21.38 1.46
N MET A 73 12.16 -20.61 2.43
CA MET A 73 12.77 -21.15 3.65
C MET A 73 11.79 -22.04 4.44
N ILE A 74 10.51 -21.68 4.54
CA ILE A 74 9.51 -22.54 5.20
C ILE A 74 9.32 -23.84 4.43
N ALA A 75 9.21 -23.78 3.10
CA ALA A 75 9.08 -24.97 2.27
C ALA A 75 10.28 -25.91 2.45
N ASP A 76 11.50 -25.35 2.47
CA ASP A 76 12.73 -26.08 2.72
C ASP A 76 12.74 -26.70 4.13
N ARG A 77 12.31 -25.95 5.16
CA ARG A 77 12.19 -26.47 6.54
C ARG A 77 11.19 -27.62 6.66
N ILE A 78 10.04 -27.54 5.99
CA ILE A 78 9.05 -28.63 5.95
C ILE A 78 9.66 -29.87 5.30
N GLN A 79 10.33 -29.71 4.15
CA GLN A 79 10.96 -30.81 3.44
C GLN A 79 12.09 -31.45 4.27
N GLN A 80 12.90 -30.63 4.94
CA GLN A 80 13.99 -31.10 5.81
C GLN A 80 13.45 -31.84 7.04
N SER A 81 12.40 -31.33 7.69
CA SER A 81 11.76 -32.00 8.82
C SER A 81 11.19 -33.37 8.42
N SER A 82 10.53 -33.45 7.26
CA SER A 82 10.03 -34.71 6.71
C SER A 82 11.16 -35.71 6.41
N GLY A 83 12.24 -35.25 5.77
CA GLY A 83 13.43 -36.07 5.51
C GLY A 83 14.08 -36.58 6.79
N PHE A 84 14.24 -35.69 7.77
CA PHE A 84 14.76 -36.02 9.10
C PHE A 84 13.93 -37.11 9.78
N MET A 85 12.60 -36.99 9.81
CA MET A 85 11.72 -37.98 10.43
C MET A 85 11.84 -39.38 9.79
N ASN A 86 11.89 -39.45 8.47
CA ASN A 86 12.02 -40.72 7.74
C ASN A 86 13.37 -41.39 8.03
N GLU A 87 14.46 -40.63 8.01
CA GLU A 87 15.79 -41.14 8.28
C GLU A 87 15.94 -41.63 9.73
N ILE A 88 15.50 -40.83 10.70
CA ILE A 88 15.56 -41.19 12.13
C ILE A 88 14.66 -42.40 12.42
N GLY A 89 13.46 -42.44 11.83
CA GLY A 89 12.55 -43.58 11.94
C GLY A 89 13.19 -44.89 11.45
N HIS A 90 13.87 -44.84 10.31
CA HIS A 90 14.57 -46.01 9.77
C HIS A 90 15.77 -46.43 10.63
N LYS A 91 16.65 -45.50 11.03
CA LYS A 91 17.81 -45.80 11.89
C LYS A 91 17.40 -46.36 13.25
N ARG A 92 16.31 -45.84 13.84
CA ARG A 92 15.72 -46.36 15.08
C ARG A 92 15.25 -47.81 14.94
N GLN A 93 14.61 -48.15 13.82
CA GLN A 93 14.18 -49.53 13.55
C GLN A 93 15.39 -50.47 13.42
N MET A 94 16.42 -50.04 12.70
CA MET A 94 17.67 -50.80 12.56
C MET A 94 18.34 -51.03 13.92
N MET A 95 18.55 -49.97 14.71
CA MET A 95 19.15 -50.06 16.05
C MET A 95 18.41 -51.06 16.96
N ASN A 96 17.07 -51.06 16.93
CA ASN A 96 16.27 -51.98 17.74
C ASN A 96 16.33 -53.44 17.24
N ALA A 97 16.53 -53.66 15.94
CA ALA A 97 16.72 -55.00 15.38
C ALA A 97 18.08 -55.57 15.79
N GLU A 98 19.16 -54.80 15.59
CA GLU A 98 20.54 -55.22 15.90
C GLU A 98 20.71 -55.57 17.38
N ILE A 99 20.14 -54.78 18.31
CA ILE A 99 20.23 -55.10 19.74
C ILE A 99 19.40 -56.33 20.13
N LYS A 100 18.27 -56.57 19.47
CA LYS A 100 17.50 -57.80 19.71
C LYS A 100 18.28 -59.03 19.24
N ASP A 101 18.92 -58.93 18.09
CA ASP A 101 19.77 -59.99 17.55
C ASP A 101 20.99 -60.23 18.47
N LEU A 102 21.59 -59.15 18.99
CA LEU A 102 22.66 -59.23 19.99
C LEU A 102 22.21 -59.96 21.27
N ALA A 103 21.05 -59.58 21.82
CA ALA A 103 20.49 -60.21 23.01
C ALA A 103 20.16 -61.69 22.78
N GLN A 104 19.64 -62.04 21.60
CA GLN A 104 19.37 -63.42 21.23
C GLN A 104 20.65 -64.24 21.09
N ASN A 105 21.71 -63.67 20.51
CA ASN A 105 23.02 -64.32 20.38
C ASN A 105 23.65 -64.56 21.76
N ILE A 106 23.63 -63.57 22.64
CA ILE A 106 24.17 -63.69 24.01
C ILE A 106 23.38 -64.72 24.82
N HIS A 107 22.06 -64.73 24.71
CA HIS A 107 21.23 -65.75 25.34
C HIS A 107 21.55 -67.16 24.83
N SER A 108 21.77 -67.30 23.52
CA SER A 108 22.20 -68.57 22.91
C SER A 108 23.57 -69.00 23.44
N ALA A 109 24.53 -68.08 23.56
CA ALA A 109 25.83 -68.34 24.19
C ALA A 109 25.67 -68.78 25.66
N GLY A 110 24.71 -68.23 26.40
CA GLY A 110 24.37 -68.63 27.77
C GLY A 110 23.85 -70.06 27.86
N ILE A 111 22.98 -70.48 26.93
CA ILE A 111 22.51 -71.86 26.84
C ILE A 111 23.66 -72.82 26.52
N VAL A 112 24.52 -72.45 25.56
CA VAL A 112 25.69 -73.25 25.18
C VAL A 112 26.67 -73.36 26.35
N SER A 113 26.88 -72.28 27.11
CA SER A 113 27.70 -72.25 28.33
C SER A 113 27.15 -73.17 29.43
N LEU A 114 25.82 -73.17 29.63
CA LEU A 114 25.17 -74.08 30.58
C LEU A 114 25.36 -75.55 30.19
N ASN A 115 25.20 -75.86 28.89
CA ASN A 115 25.47 -77.21 28.37
C ASN A 115 26.94 -77.61 28.55
N ALA A 116 27.87 -76.68 28.33
CA ALA A 116 29.30 -76.87 28.59
C ALA A 116 29.54 -77.27 30.06
N ARG A 117 28.86 -76.61 30.99
CA ARG A 117 28.96 -76.87 32.43
C ARG A 117 28.40 -78.24 32.82
N ILE A 118 27.26 -78.64 32.27
CA ILE A 118 26.66 -79.96 32.50
C ILE A 118 27.61 -81.07 32.01
N ILE A 119 28.17 -80.91 30.81
CA ILE A 119 29.09 -81.89 30.22
C ILE A 119 30.43 -81.93 30.96
N ALA A 120 31.00 -80.77 31.32
CA ALA A 120 32.20 -80.70 32.13
C ALA A 120 32.03 -81.36 33.51
N GLN A 121 30.88 -81.20 34.15
CA GLN A 121 30.55 -81.91 35.40
C GLN A 121 30.41 -83.43 35.21
N GLY A 122 29.91 -83.89 34.06
CA GLY A 122 29.89 -85.31 33.70
C GLY A 122 31.27 -85.93 33.54
N HIS A 123 32.28 -85.13 33.18
CA HIS A 123 33.67 -85.55 32.95
C HIS A 123 34.59 -85.36 34.17
N ARG A 124 34.02 -85.00 35.33
CA ARG A 124 34.76 -84.62 36.55
C ARG A 124 35.63 -85.74 37.14
N THR A 125 35.39 -86.99 36.77
CA THR A 125 36.15 -88.18 37.20
C THR A 125 37.37 -88.48 36.33
N LEU A 126 37.55 -87.78 35.21
CA LEU A 126 38.70 -87.93 34.32
C LEU A 126 39.88 -87.07 34.78
N LYS A 127 41.12 -87.45 34.39
CA LYS A 127 42.37 -86.78 34.82
C LYS A 127 42.42 -85.27 34.51
N GLN A 128 41.63 -84.77 33.56
CA GLN A 128 41.54 -83.34 33.20
C GLN A 128 40.15 -82.72 33.46
N GLY A 129 39.24 -83.44 34.13
CA GLY A 129 37.88 -82.95 34.43
C GLY A 129 37.86 -81.64 35.23
N GLU A 130 38.88 -81.39 36.04
CA GLU A 130 39.02 -80.13 36.78
C GLU A 130 39.31 -78.92 35.87
N GLN A 131 40.09 -79.11 34.80
CA GLN A 131 40.38 -78.06 33.82
C GLN A 131 39.14 -77.72 32.99
N LEU A 132 38.35 -78.75 32.63
CA LEU A 132 37.08 -78.58 31.91
C LEU A 132 36.02 -77.85 32.75
N VAL A 133 35.96 -78.14 34.06
CA VAL A 133 35.04 -77.44 34.97
C VAL A 133 35.42 -75.98 35.14
N ARG A 134 36.71 -75.66 35.37
CA ARG A 134 37.19 -74.26 35.48
C ARG A 134 36.91 -73.46 34.22
N LEU A 135 37.03 -74.10 33.05
CA LEU A 135 36.71 -73.47 31.79
C LEU A 135 35.21 -73.16 31.67
N ALA A 136 34.35 -74.14 31.94
CA ALA A 136 32.91 -73.92 31.86
C ALA A 136 32.47 -72.83 32.85
N GLU A 137 33.11 -72.75 34.02
CA GLU A 137 32.94 -71.65 34.99
C GLU A 137 33.41 -70.30 34.42
N ASN A 138 34.57 -70.24 33.74
CA ASN A 138 35.05 -69.02 33.09
C ASN A 138 34.12 -68.56 31.96
N ILE A 139 33.68 -69.47 31.08
CA ILE A 139 32.73 -69.14 30.00
C ILE A 139 31.40 -68.66 30.59
N SER A 140 30.90 -69.31 31.65
CA SER A 140 29.69 -68.89 32.37
C SER A 140 29.84 -67.49 32.94
N GLY A 141 30.92 -67.21 33.68
CA GLY A 141 31.15 -65.89 34.28
C GLY A 141 31.24 -64.78 33.24
N ILE A 142 31.89 -65.04 32.09
CA ILE A 142 31.93 -64.08 30.98
C ILE A 142 30.54 -63.91 30.35
N THR A 143 29.77 -64.99 30.20
CA THR A 143 28.41 -64.92 29.63
C THR A 143 27.45 -64.14 30.53
N ASP A 144 27.56 -64.32 31.84
CA ASP A 144 26.75 -63.62 32.84
C ASP A 144 27.06 -62.11 32.81
N SER A 145 28.35 -61.76 32.77
CA SER A 145 28.79 -60.37 32.61
C SER A 145 28.34 -59.76 31.28
N ALA A 146 28.45 -60.51 30.18
CA ALA A 146 27.98 -60.07 28.86
C ALA A 146 26.45 -59.87 28.83
N SER A 147 25.70 -60.74 29.50
CA SER A 147 24.24 -60.61 29.64
C SER A 147 23.85 -59.36 30.42
N GLU A 148 24.58 -59.03 31.48
CA GLU A 148 24.40 -57.79 32.23
C GLU A 148 24.69 -56.55 31.37
N GLN A 149 25.79 -56.55 30.60
CA GLN A 149 26.10 -55.44 29.69
C GLN A 149 25.02 -55.26 28.62
N VAL A 150 24.52 -56.34 28.03
CA VAL A 150 23.45 -56.27 27.04
C VAL A 150 22.14 -55.77 27.65
N ALA A 151 21.83 -56.14 28.89
CA ALA A 151 20.66 -55.62 29.60
C ALA A 151 20.74 -54.10 29.80
N GLU A 152 21.90 -53.57 30.18
CA GLU A 152 22.10 -52.11 30.29
C GLU A 152 22.11 -51.42 28.92
N MET A 153 22.66 -52.05 27.86
CA MET A 153 22.57 -51.53 26.49
C MET A 153 21.12 -51.47 25.98
N LEU A 154 20.30 -52.49 26.27
CA LEU A 154 18.86 -52.50 25.96
C LEU A 154 18.15 -51.33 26.65
N LYS A 155 18.45 -51.09 27.92
CA LYS A 155 17.87 -49.99 28.70
C LYS A 155 18.30 -48.62 28.17
N ALA A 156 19.58 -48.41 27.86
CA ALA A 156 20.07 -47.18 27.25
C ALA A 156 19.40 -46.93 25.88
N THR A 157 19.25 -47.97 25.07
CA THR A 157 18.60 -47.87 23.76
C THR A 157 17.11 -47.60 23.85
N GLU A 158 16.42 -48.13 24.87
CA GLU A 158 15.03 -47.81 25.12
C GLU A 158 14.85 -46.32 25.45
N VAL A 159 15.77 -45.74 26.25
CA VAL A 159 15.78 -44.31 26.54
C VAL A 159 16.03 -43.48 25.27
N ILE A 160 17.06 -43.82 24.49
CA ILE A 160 17.35 -43.16 23.20
C ILE A 160 16.13 -43.27 22.26
N THR A 161 15.52 -44.45 22.15
CA THR A 161 14.35 -44.68 21.30
C THR A 161 13.16 -43.83 21.73
N LYS A 162 12.92 -43.68 23.04
CA LYS A 162 11.88 -42.80 23.58
C LYS A 162 12.17 -41.33 23.29
N ALA A 163 13.42 -40.89 23.47
CA ALA A 163 13.84 -39.53 23.17
C ALA A 163 13.70 -39.20 21.66
N LEU A 164 14.17 -40.11 20.78
CA LEU A 164 13.99 -40.00 19.33
C LEU A 164 12.51 -39.96 18.94
N GLN A 165 11.65 -40.77 19.57
CA GLN A 165 10.22 -40.73 19.28
C GLN A 165 9.57 -39.41 19.71
N LYS A 166 9.95 -38.84 20.85
CA LYS A 166 9.49 -37.50 21.25
C LYS A 166 9.95 -36.44 20.25
N LEU A 167 11.20 -36.51 19.78
CA LEU A 167 11.72 -35.60 18.75
C LEU A 167 10.98 -35.75 17.41
N MET A 168 10.65 -36.97 16.99
CA MET A 168 9.84 -37.19 15.78
C MET A 168 8.45 -36.56 15.91
N VAL A 169 7.76 -36.77 17.04
CA VAL A 169 6.44 -36.17 17.29
C VAL A 169 6.52 -34.64 17.30
N TYR A 170 7.57 -34.08 17.89
CA TYR A 170 7.81 -32.64 17.87
C TYR A 170 8.06 -32.13 16.44
N ALA A 171 8.93 -32.79 15.68
CA ALA A 171 9.26 -32.42 14.31
C ALA A 171 8.03 -32.51 13.37
N GLU A 172 7.19 -33.52 13.57
CA GLU A 172 5.91 -33.69 12.86
C GLU A 172 4.93 -32.57 13.20
N GLY A 173 4.73 -32.30 14.50
CA GLY A 173 3.88 -31.21 14.96
C GLY A 173 4.34 -29.84 14.45
N GLN A 174 5.66 -29.61 14.41
CA GLN A 174 6.24 -28.40 13.85
C GLN A 174 6.02 -28.32 12.33
N SER A 175 6.25 -29.42 11.60
CA SER A 175 6.02 -29.49 10.15
C SER A 175 4.56 -29.23 9.80
N LEU A 176 3.61 -29.78 10.58
CA LEU A 176 2.18 -29.54 10.41
C LEU A 176 1.83 -28.08 10.68
N ARG A 177 2.34 -27.47 11.74
CA ARG A 177 2.13 -26.04 12.02
C ARG A 177 2.66 -25.15 10.90
N LEU A 178 3.87 -25.43 10.41
CA LEU A 178 4.47 -24.70 9.30
C LEU A 178 3.63 -24.84 8.01
N SER A 179 3.13 -26.04 7.73
CA SER A 179 2.32 -26.34 6.53
C SER A 179 0.90 -25.77 6.61
N ASP A 180 0.21 -25.95 7.73
CA ASP A 180 -1.23 -25.71 7.82
C ASP A 180 -1.58 -24.31 8.32
N THR A 181 -0.67 -23.64 9.02
CA THR A 181 -0.89 -22.29 9.57
C THR A 181 0.01 -21.27 8.89
N VAL A 182 1.33 -21.46 9.00
CA VAL A 182 2.31 -20.43 8.59
C VAL A 182 2.35 -20.25 7.08
N GLN A 183 2.41 -21.34 6.31
CA GLN A 183 2.50 -21.25 4.85
C GLN A 183 1.26 -20.58 4.21
N PRO A 184 0.01 -20.89 4.62
CA PRO A 184 -1.17 -20.15 4.16
C PRO A 184 -1.14 -18.66 4.51
N GLU A 185 -0.70 -18.31 5.72
CA GLU A 185 -0.56 -16.90 6.16
C GLU A 185 0.47 -16.15 5.30
N VAL A 186 1.63 -16.75 5.05
CA VAL A 186 2.68 -16.19 4.18
C VAL A 186 2.16 -15.97 2.76
N ARG A 187 1.47 -16.96 2.17
CA ARG A 187 0.88 -16.81 0.82
C ARG A 187 -0.20 -15.74 0.75
N ALA A 188 -0.93 -15.54 1.83
CA ALA A 188 -1.97 -14.54 1.88
C ALA A 188 -1.38 -13.13 2.04
N LEU A 189 -0.31 -12.98 2.82
CA LEU A 189 0.48 -11.76 2.89
C LEU A 189 1.20 -11.45 1.56
N GLU A 190 1.75 -12.45 0.88
CA GLU A 190 2.34 -12.30 -0.47
C GLU A 190 1.32 -11.77 -1.47
N ARG A 191 0.09 -12.31 -1.45
CA ARG A 191 -1.02 -11.79 -2.27
C ARG A 191 -1.36 -10.35 -1.91
N ALA A 192 -1.48 -10.03 -0.63
CA ALA A 192 -1.76 -8.67 -0.18
C ALA A 192 -0.68 -7.68 -0.63
N LEU A 193 0.61 -8.01 -0.50
CA LEU A 193 1.69 -7.16 -0.98
C LEU A 193 1.71 -7.03 -2.51
N LYS A 194 1.38 -8.08 -3.24
CA LYS A 194 1.28 -8.02 -4.71
C LYS A 194 0.12 -7.13 -5.16
N THR A 195 -1.03 -7.25 -4.50
CA THR A 195 -2.19 -6.37 -4.72
C THR A 195 -1.84 -4.93 -4.36
N LEU A 196 -1.11 -4.70 -3.27
CA LEU A 196 -0.63 -3.39 -2.86
C LEU A 196 0.33 -2.80 -3.90
N ASP A 197 1.35 -3.52 -4.34
CA ASP A 197 2.32 -3.10 -5.35
C ASP A 197 1.61 -2.68 -6.65
N HIS A 198 0.69 -3.53 -7.14
CA HIS A 198 -0.09 -3.22 -8.33
C HIS A 198 -0.98 -1.98 -8.14
N ALA A 199 -1.61 -1.87 -6.97
CA ALA A 199 -2.47 -0.74 -6.66
C ALA A 199 -1.68 0.56 -6.54
N LEU A 200 -0.53 0.58 -5.85
CA LEU A 200 0.32 1.75 -5.70
C LEU A 200 0.90 2.20 -7.05
N ALA A 201 1.41 1.26 -7.86
CA ALA A 201 1.96 1.57 -9.18
C ALA A 201 0.92 2.21 -10.12
N ASN A 202 -0.29 1.63 -10.19
CA ASN A 202 -1.37 2.17 -11.00
C ASN A 202 -1.95 3.48 -10.44
N SER A 203 -1.87 3.67 -9.12
CA SER A 203 -2.45 4.83 -8.46
C SER A 203 -1.55 6.05 -8.50
N HIS A 204 -0.22 5.88 -8.53
CA HIS A 204 0.71 7.00 -8.53
C HIS A 204 0.49 7.94 -9.73
N GLU A 205 0.47 7.40 -10.94
CA GLU A 205 0.26 8.18 -12.16
C GLU A 205 -1.15 8.81 -12.21
N ALA A 206 -2.17 8.03 -11.86
CA ALA A 206 -3.55 8.50 -11.85
C ALA A 206 -3.79 9.59 -10.78
N ALA A 207 -3.19 9.45 -9.60
CA ALA A 207 -3.26 10.41 -8.51
C ALA A 207 -2.54 11.72 -8.86
N ALA A 208 -1.34 11.62 -9.46
CA ALA A 208 -0.59 12.78 -9.94
C ALA A 208 -1.38 13.55 -11.00
N TRP A 209 -1.89 12.85 -12.02
CA TRP A 209 -2.71 13.48 -13.06
C TRP A 209 -3.96 14.13 -12.48
N MET A 210 -4.64 13.49 -11.53
CA MET A 210 -5.83 14.07 -10.89
C MET A 210 -5.50 15.32 -10.09
N ASN A 211 -4.38 15.34 -9.37
CA ASN A 211 -3.95 16.52 -8.62
C ASN A 211 -3.70 17.72 -9.57
N ASP A 212 -3.04 17.47 -10.71
CA ASP A 212 -2.82 18.49 -11.73
C ASP A 212 -4.12 18.95 -12.39
N TYR A 213 -5.04 18.01 -12.67
CA TYR A 213 -6.37 18.33 -13.17
C TYR A 213 -7.14 19.21 -12.17
N TYR A 214 -7.11 18.92 -10.87
CA TYR A 214 -7.77 19.73 -9.85
C TYR A 214 -7.15 21.12 -9.71
N ARG A 215 -5.82 21.26 -9.77
CA ARG A 215 -5.14 22.56 -9.78
C ARG A 215 -5.56 23.40 -10.98
N LYS A 216 -5.62 22.78 -12.16
CA LYS A 216 -6.08 23.44 -13.38
C LYS A 216 -7.56 23.82 -13.27
N ALA A 217 -8.41 22.91 -12.80
CA ALA A 217 -9.83 23.15 -12.61
C ALA A 217 -10.10 24.32 -11.64
N GLU A 218 -9.35 24.40 -10.53
CA GLU A 218 -9.43 25.50 -9.57
C GLU A 218 -9.05 26.84 -10.21
N SER A 219 -7.96 26.88 -10.98
CA SER A 219 -7.55 28.06 -11.75
C SER A 219 -8.58 28.47 -12.81
N ASP A 220 -9.11 27.50 -13.55
CA ASP A 220 -10.08 27.71 -14.62
C ASP A 220 -11.42 28.20 -14.05
N VAL A 221 -11.89 27.63 -12.93
CA VAL A 221 -13.08 28.09 -12.20
C VAL A 221 -12.91 29.53 -11.72
N MET A 222 -11.76 29.89 -11.15
CA MET A 222 -11.49 31.27 -10.74
C MET A 222 -11.49 32.24 -11.94
N ALA A 223 -10.91 31.85 -13.07
CA ALA A 223 -10.92 32.65 -14.30
C ALA A 223 -12.34 32.81 -14.87
N ILE A 224 -13.17 31.77 -14.78
CA ILE A 224 -14.59 31.83 -15.17
C ILE A 224 -15.33 32.78 -14.24
N ILE A 225 -15.18 32.66 -12.91
CA ILE A 225 -15.83 33.56 -11.93
C ILE A 225 -15.45 35.02 -12.20
N GLN A 226 -14.17 35.31 -12.46
CA GLN A 226 -13.72 36.66 -12.83
C GLN A 226 -14.35 37.17 -14.13
N SER A 227 -14.51 36.28 -15.12
CA SER A 227 -15.19 36.63 -16.38
C SER A 227 -16.69 36.86 -16.18
N LEU A 228 -17.32 36.12 -15.26
CA LEU A 228 -18.73 36.24 -14.91
C LEU A 228 -19.05 37.46 -14.04
N GLN A 229 -18.07 38.07 -13.36
CA GLN A 229 -18.24 39.34 -12.63
C GLN A 229 -18.65 40.51 -13.56
N VAL A 230 -18.46 40.39 -14.87
CA VAL A 230 -19.02 41.31 -15.87
C VAL A 230 -20.55 41.30 -15.87
N GLY A 231 -21.17 40.23 -15.37
CA GLY A 231 -22.61 40.14 -15.13
C GLY A 231 -23.17 41.24 -14.23
N ASP A 232 -22.39 41.72 -13.26
CA ASP A 232 -22.79 42.86 -12.43
C ASP A 232 -22.85 44.17 -13.24
N ARG A 233 -21.88 44.38 -14.13
CA ARG A 233 -21.90 45.52 -15.07
C ARG A 233 -23.06 45.41 -16.05
N ALA A 234 -23.31 44.21 -16.58
CA ALA A 234 -24.44 43.94 -17.47
C ALA A 234 -25.79 44.19 -16.78
N ARG A 235 -25.91 43.80 -15.50
CA ARG A 235 -27.07 44.09 -14.64
C ARG A 235 -27.27 45.58 -14.44
N GLN A 236 -26.23 46.32 -14.04
CA GLN A 236 -26.33 47.77 -13.85
C GLN A 236 -26.78 48.47 -15.14
N ARG A 237 -26.24 48.05 -16.30
CA ARG A 237 -26.70 48.53 -17.62
C ARG A 237 -28.17 48.19 -17.87
N ALA A 238 -28.59 46.97 -17.54
CA ALA A 238 -29.99 46.55 -17.66
C ALA A 238 -30.93 47.45 -16.85
N GLU A 239 -30.55 47.78 -15.61
CA GLU A 239 -31.30 48.65 -14.71
C GLU A 239 -31.36 50.09 -15.26
N HIS A 240 -30.25 50.62 -15.78
CA HIS A 240 -30.23 51.92 -16.45
C HIS A 240 -31.11 51.93 -17.71
N ILE A 241 -31.07 50.88 -18.53
CA ILE A 241 -31.93 50.74 -19.72
C ILE A 241 -33.42 50.72 -19.32
N GLN A 242 -33.78 49.98 -18.26
CA GLN A 242 -35.15 49.99 -17.74
C GLN A 242 -35.58 51.38 -17.26
N GLN A 243 -34.70 52.11 -16.58
CA GLN A 243 -34.98 53.48 -16.14
C GLN A 243 -35.16 54.42 -17.32
N ILE A 244 -34.34 54.32 -18.37
CA ILE A 244 -34.48 55.11 -19.61
C ILE A 244 -35.84 54.82 -20.27
N LEU A 245 -36.22 53.55 -20.38
CA LEU A 245 -37.50 53.15 -20.97
C LEU A 245 -38.70 53.59 -20.12
N HIS A 246 -38.57 53.58 -18.78
CA HIS A 246 -39.58 54.11 -17.89
C HIS A 246 -39.77 55.62 -18.08
N GLU A 247 -38.67 56.37 -18.17
CA GLU A 247 -38.71 57.80 -18.46
C GLU A 247 -39.25 58.09 -19.87
N ALA A 248 -38.95 57.25 -20.87
CA ALA A 248 -39.51 57.34 -22.22
C ALA A 248 -41.05 57.18 -22.24
N SER A 249 -41.60 56.36 -21.35
CA SER A 249 -43.05 56.15 -21.21
C SER A 249 -43.78 57.34 -20.59
N SER A 250 -43.05 58.25 -19.93
CA SER A 250 -43.59 59.49 -19.37
C SER A 250 -43.87 60.58 -20.43
N PHE A 251 -43.39 60.37 -21.66
CA PHE A 251 -43.69 61.17 -22.84
C PHE A 251 -44.75 60.46 -23.70
N GLY A 252 -45.43 61.18 -24.59
CA GLY A 252 -46.43 60.58 -25.50
C GLY A 252 -45.79 59.49 -26.38
N VAL A 253 -46.52 58.39 -26.64
CA VAL A 253 -46.02 57.19 -27.35
C VAL A 253 -45.39 57.49 -28.72
N ASP A 254 -45.86 58.53 -29.40
CA ASP A 254 -45.35 58.96 -30.71
C ASP A 254 -44.50 60.26 -30.64
N SER A 255 -44.15 60.73 -29.44
CA SER A 255 -43.30 61.92 -29.27
C SER A 255 -41.86 61.65 -29.72
N ASN A 256 -41.20 62.70 -30.23
CA ASN A 256 -39.81 62.61 -30.66
C ASN A 256 -38.87 62.28 -29.47
N GLU A 257 -39.21 62.79 -28.29
CA GLU A 257 -38.54 62.55 -27.02
C GLU A 257 -38.60 61.08 -26.59
N SER A 258 -39.79 60.46 -26.67
CA SER A 258 -39.96 59.03 -26.36
C SER A 258 -39.18 58.17 -27.35
N GLN A 259 -39.20 58.54 -28.64
CA GLN A 259 -38.45 57.82 -29.67
C GLN A 259 -36.93 57.94 -29.50
N LEU A 260 -36.42 59.10 -29.08
CA LEU A 260 -35.00 59.35 -28.84
C LEU A 260 -34.49 58.61 -27.60
N LEU A 261 -35.26 58.60 -26.50
CA LEU A 261 -34.93 57.79 -25.31
C LEU A 261 -35.01 56.29 -25.60
N THR A 262 -35.98 55.85 -26.39
CA THR A 262 -36.06 54.45 -26.81
C THR A 262 -34.85 54.06 -27.67
N ALA A 263 -34.42 54.92 -28.59
CA ALA A 263 -33.20 54.67 -29.38
C ALA A 263 -31.92 54.68 -28.52
N LEU A 264 -31.85 55.52 -27.50
CA LEU A 264 -30.75 55.48 -26.53
C LEU A 264 -30.73 54.15 -25.76
N ALA A 265 -31.90 53.70 -25.30
CA ALA A 265 -32.06 52.40 -24.65
C ALA A 265 -31.64 51.25 -25.59
N ASP A 266 -32.02 51.30 -26.86
CA ASP A 266 -31.64 50.30 -27.87
C ASP A 266 -30.13 50.25 -28.10
N ILE A 267 -29.46 51.40 -28.26
CA ILE A 267 -28.00 51.48 -28.47
C ILE A 267 -27.24 51.00 -27.24
N GLN A 268 -27.69 51.40 -26.03
CA GLN A 268 -27.10 50.91 -24.79
C GLN A 268 -27.31 49.41 -24.60
N MET A 269 -28.46 48.90 -25.02
CA MET A 269 -28.77 47.47 -24.98
C MET A 269 -27.88 46.68 -25.95
N GLU A 270 -27.69 47.15 -27.18
CA GLU A 270 -26.81 46.51 -28.16
C GLU A 270 -25.36 46.45 -27.64
N GLN A 271 -24.86 47.56 -27.08
CA GLN A 271 -23.51 47.57 -26.50
C GLN A 271 -23.39 46.65 -25.28
N ALA A 272 -24.38 46.66 -24.38
CA ALA A 272 -24.40 45.78 -23.21
C ALA A 272 -24.42 44.29 -23.59
N ILE A 273 -25.24 43.91 -24.59
CA ILE A 273 -25.27 42.55 -25.14
C ILE A 273 -23.91 42.20 -25.74
N LYS A 274 -23.30 43.07 -26.54
CA LYS A 274 -22.02 42.80 -27.21
C LYS A 274 -20.87 42.59 -26.23
N GLU A 275 -20.78 43.43 -25.19
CA GLU A 275 -19.75 43.27 -24.15
C GLU A 275 -19.98 42.00 -23.33
N THR A 276 -21.22 41.75 -22.91
CA THR A 276 -21.57 40.53 -22.15
C THR A 276 -21.32 39.27 -22.98
N LEU A 277 -21.60 39.30 -24.28
CA LEU A 277 -21.37 38.18 -25.19
C LEU A 277 -19.88 37.82 -25.28
N ASN A 278 -19.00 38.81 -25.48
CA ASN A 278 -17.55 38.56 -25.57
C ASN A 278 -17.01 37.90 -24.29
N ASP A 279 -17.46 38.33 -23.12
CA ASP A 279 -16.98 37.78 -21.84
C ASP A 279 -17.65 36.44 -21.51
N ALA A 280 -18.92 36.26 -21.86
CA ALA A 280 -19.60 34.96 -21.77
C ALA A 280 -18.98 33.92 -22.71
N GLU A 281 -18.51 34.31 -23.90
CA GLU A 281 -17.78 33.46 -24.84
C GLU A 281 -16.41 33.03 -24.30
N LYS A 282 -15.68 33.94 -23.63
CA LYS A 282 -14.43 33.59 -22.94
C LYS A 282 -14.67 32.59 -21.82
N ALA A 283 -15.64 32.87 -20.95
CA ALA A 283 -16.04 31.98 -19.86
C ALA A 283 -16.48 30.60 -20.39
N MET A 284 -17.26 30.58 -21.49
CA MET A 284 -17.70 29.36 -22.16
C MET A 284 -16.53 28.57 -22.72
N THR A 285 -15.54 29.24 -23.33
CA THR A 285 -14.36 28.58 -23.91
C THR A 285 -13.53 27.88 -22.83
N THR A 286 -13.28 28.57 -21.70
CA THR A 286 -12.58 27.98 -20.55
C THR A 286 -13.36 26.82 -19.95
N LEU A 287 -14.67 26.99 -19.75
CA LEU A 287 -15.53 25.94 -19.19
C LEU A 287 -15.67 24.73 -20.12
N SER A 288 -15.71 24.95 -21.44
CA SER A 288 -15.70 23.90 -22.45
C SER A 288 -14.40 23.09 -22.43
N ALA A 289 -13.26 23.77 -22.28
CA ALA A 289 -11.95 23.11 -22.17
C ALA A 289 -11.85 22.27 -20.90
N LEU A 290 -12.42 22.76 -19.79
CA LEU A 290 -12.53 22.00 -18.54
C LEU A 290 -13.45 20.78 -18.72
N ALA A 291 -14.62 20.97 -19.32
CA ALA A 291 -15.58 19.89 -19.59
C ALA A 291 -15.00 18.80 -20.50
N ALA A 292 -14.20 19.16 -21.51
CA ALA A 292 -13.51 18.19 -22.37
C ALA A 292 -12.51 17.29 -21.62
N GLY A 293 -12.00 17.74 -20.47
CA GLY A 293 -11.13 16.95 -19.61
C GLY A 293 -11.88 15.93 -18.72
N LEU A 294 -13.21 16.00 -18.65
CA LEU A 294 -14.03 15.13 -17.78
C LEU A 294 -13.97 13.66 -18.18
N ASP A 295 -13.83 13.34 -19.47
CA ASP A 295 -13.72 11.96 -19.93
C ASP A 295 -12.45 11.29 -19.36
N GLN A 296 -11.31 11.98 -19.46
CA GLN A 296 -10.06 11.49 -18.90
C GLN A 296 -10.12 11.42 -17.37
N TYR A 297 -10.80 12.39 -16.74
CA TYR A 297 -11.06 12.38 -15.30
C TYR A 297 -11.85 11.15 -14.86
N GLN A 298 -12.91 10.79 -15.56
CA GLN A 298 -13.70 9.59 -15.28
C GLN A 298 -12.92 8.30 -15.53
N ILE A 299 -12.12 8.24 -16.60
CA ILE A 299 -11.23 7.10 -16.89
C ILE A 299 -10.26 6.87 -15.73
N ASN A 300 -9.52 7.91 -15.33
CA ASN A 300 -8.53 7.83 -14.26
C ASN A 300 -9.19 7.51 -12.91
N ASN A 301 -10.40 8.01 -12.66
CA ASN A 301 -11.18 7.68 -11.47
C ASN A 301 -11.55 6.20 -11.44
N SER A 302 -12.08 5.69 -12.55
CA SER A 302 -12.44 4.29 -12.67
C SER A 302 -11.23 3.37 -12.53
N ALA A 303 -10.06 3.79 -13.03
CA ALA A 303 -8.81 3.06 -12.90
C ALA A 303 -8.36 2.99 -11.43
N LEU A 304 -8.35 4.11 -10.70
CA LEU A 304 -8.04 4.16 -9.27
C LEU A 304 -9.00 3.27 -8.45
N ARG A 305 -10.30 3.32 -8.74
CA ARG A 305 -11.30 2.48 -8.06
C ARG A 305 -11.10 1.00 -8.32
N LYS A 306 -10.72 0.62 -9.55
CA LYS A 306 -10.42 -0.77 -9.91
C LYS A 306 -9.12 -1.25 -9.26
N ALA A 307 -8.10 -0.40 -9.21
CA ALA A 307 -6.81 -0.71 -8.58
C ALA A 307 -6.97 -1.10 -7.10
N PHE A 308 -7.92 -0.51 -6.39
CA PHE A 308 -8.22 -0.82 -4.99
C PHE A 308 -9.52 -1.63 -4.78
N ALA A 309 -10.07 -2.26 -5.81
CA ALA A 309 -11.29 -3.07 -5.67
C ALA A 309 -11.08 -4.26 -4.71
N GLU A 310 -9.87 -4.80 -4.67
CA GLU A 310 -9.46 -5.95 -3.85
C GLU A 310 -8.98 -5.54 -2.44
N ARG A 311 -9.42 -4.38 -1.90
CA ARG A 311 -9.03 -3.87 -0.57
C ARG A 311 -9.22 -4.88 0.58
N HIS A 312 -10.16 -5.81 0.45
CA HIS A 312 -10.39 -6.84 1.45
C HIS A 312 -9.19 -7.79 1.58
N GLU A 313 -8.44 -8.01 0.51
CA GLU A 313 -7.19 -8.78 0.54
C GLU A 313 -6.10 -8.05 1.31
N LEU A 314 -6.01 -6.72 1.17
CA LEU A 314 -5.08 -5.89 1.92
C LEU A 314 -5.36 -5.96 3.43
N SER A 315 -6.62 -5.80 3.83
CA SER A 315 -7.02 -5.87 5.24
C SER A 315 -6.78 -7.26 5.85
N ASN A 316 -7.00 -8.33 5.08
CA ASN A 316 -6.72 -9.69 5.54
C ASN A 316 -5.21 -9.93 5.69
N GLY A 317 -4.40 -9.35 4.79
CA GLY A 317 -2.94 -9.40 4.86
C GLY A 317 -2.38 -8.78 6.14
N VAL A 318 -2.97 -7.69 6.65
CA VAL A 318 -2.55 -7.06 7.93
C VAL A 318 -2.67 -8.05 9.09
N LEU A 319 -3.86 -8.63 9.27
CA LEU A 319 -4.14 -9.56 10.37
C LEU A 319 -3.21 -10.78 10.32
N GLN A 320 -2.94 -11.26 9.11
CA GLN A 320 -2.06 -12.40 8.88
C GLN A 320 -0.58 -12.04 9.08
N GLY A 321 -0.17 -10.82 8.74
CA GLY A 321 1.20 -10.34 9.00
C GLY A 321 1.51 -10.21 10.49
N GLU A 322 0.55 -9.75 11.29
CA GLU A 322 0.68 -9.71 12.76
C GLU A 322 0.74 -11.12 13.37
N ALA A 323 -0.15 -12.01 12.93
CA ALA A 323 -0.14 -13.41 13.34
C ALA A 323 1.21 -14.07 13.00
N LEU A 324 1.72 -13.82 11.79
CA LEU A 324 3.00 -14.35 11.33
C LEU A 324 4.18 -13.84 12.17
N ARG A 325 4.15 -12.56 12.59
CA ARG A 325 5.19 -11.97 13.44
C ARG A 325 5.24 -12.66 14.81
N GLN A 326 4.06 -12.95 15.38
CA GLN A 326 3.96 -13.68 16.65
C GLN A 326 4.41 -15.14 16.49
N GLN A 327 3.97 -15.82 15.43
CA GLN A 327 4.36 -17.20 15.14
C GLN A 327 5.86 -17.33 14.81
N LYS A 328 6.47 -16.33 14.17
CA LYS A 328 7.92 -16.29 13.89
C LYS A 328 8.73 -16.37 15.18
N ALA A 329 8.33 -15.63 16.22
CA ALA A 329 8.99 -15.69 17.52
C ALA A 329 8.94 -17.10 18.13
N GLU A 330 7.81 -17.81 17.95
CA GLU A 330 7.64 -19.19 18.41
C GLU A 330 8.42 -20.22 17.57
N ILE A 331 8.61 -19.98 16.28
CA ILE A 331 9.33 -20.88 15.35
C ILE A 331 10.85 -20.73 15.47
N THR A 332 11.32 -19.52 15.80
CA THR A 332 12.76 -19.17 15.84
C THR A 332 13.42 -19.60 17.14
N VAL A 333 12.68 -19.60 18.26
CA VAL A 333 13.18 -20.14 19.51
C VAL A 333 13.10 -21.67 19.42
N GLY A 334 14.21 -22.29 19.00
CA GLY A 334 14.39 -23.74 19.10
C GLY A 334 13.97 -24.19 20.51
N SER A 335 12.99 -25.10 20.57
CA SER A 335 12.37 -25.47 21.84
C SER A 335 13.45 -25.98 22.81
N PRO A 336 13.55 -25.44 24.03
CA PRO A 336 14.50 -25.93 25.03
C PRO A 336 14.31 -27.43 25.30
N GLU A 337 13.09 -27.96 25.10
CA GLU A 337 12.82 -29.39 25.14
C GLU A 337 13.60 -30.18 24.07
N THR A 338 13.74 -29.68 22.84
CA THR A 338 14.53 -30.37 21.80
C THR A 338 16.03 -30.44 22.13
N ARG A 339 16.59 -29.38 22.71
CA ARG A 339 17.99 -29.36 23.17
C ARG A 339 18.22 -30.34 24.32
N SER A 340 17.31 -30.36 25.30
CA SER A 340 17.37 -31.31 26.41
C SER A 340 17.28 -32.77 25.95
N LEU A 341 16.42 -33.08 24.97
CA LEU A 341 16.32 -34.43 24.40
C LEU A 341 17.60 -34.84 23.66
N TYR A 342 18.29 -33.91 23.00
CA TYR A 342 19.58 -34.20 22.37
C TYR A 342 20.68 -34.50 23.38
N GLU A 343 20.75 -33.71 24.45
CA GLU A 343 21.68 -33.96 25.56
C GLU A 343 21.41 -35.32 26.20
N GLU A 344 20.13 -35.71 26.37
CA GLU A 344 19.74 -37.04 26.85
C GLU A 344 20.22 -38.15 25.90
N ILE A 345 20.11 -37.97 24.58
CA ILE A 345 20.60 -38.94 23.59
C ILE A 345 22.12 -39.06 23.66
N CYS A 346 22.86 -37.94 23.71
CA CYS A 346 24.32 -37.94 23.80
C CYS A 346 24.81 -38.62 25.08
N ALA A 347 24.19 -38.33 26.23
CA ALA A 347 24.57 -38.94 27.50
C ALA A 347 24.32 -40.46 27.52
N ASN A 348 23.25 -40.94 26.87
CA ASN A 348 23.00 -42.39 26.79
C ASN A 348 23.88 -43.08 25.73
N ASP A 349 24.26 -42.39 24.65
CA ASP A 349 25.23 -42.89 23.66
C ASP A 349 26.60 -43.15 24.31
N GLU A 350 27.10 -42.21 25.13
CA GLU A 350 28.37 -42.40 25.86
C GLU A 350 28.34 -43.65 26.74
N ARG A 351 27.23 -43.88 27.45
CA ARG A 351 27.03 -45.10 28.26
C ARG A 351 26.99 -46.35 27.40
N LEU A 352 26.34 -46.28 26.24
CA LEU A 352 26.21 -47.40 25.31
C LEU A 352 27.58 -47.78 24.71
N GLN A 353 28.42 -46.79 24.40
CA GLN A 353 29.81 -47.01 23.98
C GLN A 353 30.65 -47.65 25.09
N GLU A 354 30.46 -47.26 26.36
CA GLU A 354 31.14 -47.89 27.49
C GLU A 354 30.74 -49.37 27.64
N HIS A 355 29.43 -49.66 27.67
CA HIS A 355 28.92 -51.03 27.76
C HIS A 355 29.35 -51.89 26.56
N SER A 356 29.43 -51.30 25.38
CA SER A 356 29.97 -51.98 24.20
C SER A 356 31.44 -52.35 24.32
N ARG A 357 32.29 -51.44 24.78
CA ARG A 357 33.72 -51.77 24.98
C ARG A 357 33.88 -52.92 25.97
N ASN A 358 33.08 -52.93 27.02
CA ASN A 358 33.06 -54.03 28.00
C ASN A 358 32.56 -55.33 27.36
N LEU A 359 31.53 -55.26 26.53
CA LEU A 359 30.99 -56.42 25.82
C LEU A 359 31.98 -57.00 24.79
N ASN A 360 32.68 -56.14 24.04
CA ASN A 360 33.71 -56.57 23.10
C ASN A 360 34.90 -57.22 23.84
N ASN A 361 35.28 -56.69 25.00
CA ASN A 361 36.29 -57.32 25.85
C ASN A 361 35.83 -58.70 26.35
N ALA A 362 34.56 -58.81 26.78
CA ALA A 362 33.97 -60.10 27.17
C ALA A 362 33.93 -61.08 26.00
N ALA A 363 33.51 -60.65 24.81
CA ALA A 363 33.52 -61.44 23.59
C ALA A 363 34.93 -61.92 23.24
N PHE A 364 35.93 -61.05 23.27
CA PHE A 364 37.32 -61.42 23.01
C PHE A 364 37.86 -62.44 24.03
N GLN A 365 37.56 -62.26 25.32
CA GLN A 365 37.94 -63.21 26.37
C GLN A 365 37.25 -64.57 26.17
N MET A 366 35.98 -64.59 25.81
CA MET A 366 35.23 -65.80 25.43
C MET A 366 35.86 -66.50 24.23
N GLN A 367 36.24 -65.73 23.21
CA GLN A 367 36.87 -66.25 22.00
C GLN A 367 38.21 -66.91 22.32
N LEU A 368 39.04 -66.24 23.14
CA LEU A 368 40.33 -66.76 23.58
C LEU A 368 40.17 -68.00 24.46
N ALA A 369 39.22 -67.98 25.41
CA ALA A 369 38.92 -69.11 26.27
C ALA A 369 38.42 -70.31 25.46
N SER A 370 37.53 -70.08 24.51
CA SER A 370 37.02 -71.12 23.59
C SER A 370 38.13 -71.69 22.70
N LEU A 371 38.97 -70.84 22.09
CA LEU A 371 40.06 -71.30 21.22
C LEU A 371 41.10 -72.12 21.99
N ASN A 372 41.50 -71.64 23.17
CA ASN A 372 42.42 -72.38 24.04
C ASN A 372 41.84 -73.73 24.46
N THR A 373 40.52 -73.81 24.62
CA THR A 373 39.81 -75.06 24.90
C THR A 373 39.85 -76.01 23.72
N ILE A 374 39.54 -75.52 22.52
CA ILE A 374 39.61 -76.33 21.30
C ILE A 374 41.01 -76.94 21.17
N ILE A 375 42.06 -76.14 21.41
CA ILE A 375 43.46 -76.60 21.36
C ILE A 375 43.75 -77.63 22.46
N ALA A 376 43.29 -77.41 23.69
CA ALA A 376 43.50 -78.33 24.81
C ALA A 376 42.77 -79.67 24.58
N CYS A 377 41.50 -79.63 24.18
CA CYS A 377 40.67 -80.80 23.92
C CYS A 377 41.13 -81.59 22.69
N ALA A 378 41.64 -80.90 21.65
CA ALA A 378 42.19 -81.55 20.45
C ALA A 378 43.41 -82.43 20.75
N ARG A 379 44.16 -82.16 21.83
CA ARG A 379 45.29 -83.00 22.28
C ARG A 379 44.85 -84.32 22.92
N GLU A 380 43.61 -84.43 23.41
CA GLU A 380 43.09 -85.63 24.08
C GLU A 380 42.30 -86.57 23.15
N GLY A 381 41.89 -86.11 21.97
CA GLY A 381 41.20 -86.93 20.96
C GLY A 381 39.71 -87.19 21.28
N ARG A 382 39.25 -88.44 21.17
CA ARG A 382 37.82 -88.80 21.20
C ARG A 382 37.10 -88.48 22.51
N ALA A 383 37.81 -88.39 23.63
CA ALA A 383 37.22 -88.19 24.96
C ALA A 383 36.73 -86.74 25.22
N ALA A 384 37.16 -85.77 24.40
CA ALA A 384 36.83 -84.35 24.56
C ALA A 384 36.07 -83.77 23.34
N ALA A 385 35.53 -84.64 22.48
CA ALA A 385 34.86 -84.24 21.23
C ALA A 385 33.65 -83.32 21.46
N ASP A 386 32.84 -83.60 22.47
CA ASP A 386 31.65 -82.80 22.80
C ASP A 386 32.02 -81.37 23.22
N MET A 387 33.14 -81.19 23.93
CA MET A 387 33.64 -79.88 24.34
C MET A 387 34.25 -79.09 23.18
N ILE A 388 34.81 -79.76 22.17
CA ILE A 388 35.24 -79.11 20.93
C ILE A 388 34.03 -78.52 20.20
N VAL A 389 32.94 -79.28 20.08
CA VAL A 389 31.71 -78.82 19.42
C VAL A 389 31.11 -77.63 20.17
N ILE A 390 31.02 -77.71 21.50
CA ILE A 390 30.49 -76.62 22.33
C ILE A 390 31.37 -75.37 22.24
N SER A 391 32.69 -75.53 22.30
CA SER A 391 33.60 -74.41 22.17
C SER A 391 33.50 -73.77 20.77
N GLN A 392 33.38 -74.57 19.71
CA GLN A 392 33.11 -74.08 18.36
C GLN A 392 31.79 -73.32 18.28
N GLN A 393 30.73 -73.80 18.93
CA GLN A 393 29.43 -73.11 19.00
C GLN A 393 29.53 -71.78 19.76
N VAL A 394 30.20 -71.74 20.92
CA VAL A 394 30.47 -70.48 21.65
C VAL A 394 31.26 -69.52 20.75
N ASN A 395 32.32 -70.00 20.09
CA ASN A 395 33.16 -69.17 19.22
C ASN A 395 32.36 -68.59 18.04
N SER A 396 31.49 -69.40 17.43
CA SER A 396 30.63 -68.97 16.32
C SER A 396 29.59 -67.94 16.73
N VAL A 397 29.04 -68.03 17.94
CA VAL A 397 28.04 -67.07 18.45
C VAL A 397 28.71 -65.79 18.93
N VAL A 398 29.93 -65.89 19.46
CA VAL A 398 30.69 -64.74 19.96
C VAL A 398 31.34 -63.96 18.81
N SER A 399 31.68 -64.62 17.70
CA SER A 399 32.29 -63.95 16.54
C SER A 399 31.37 -62.97 15.81
N THR A 400 30.04 -63.10 15.97
CA THR A 400 29.06 -62.19 15.35
C THR A 400 28.79 -60.94 16.18
N VAL A 401 29.14 -60.94 17.47
CA VAL A 401 28.91 -59.80 18.39
C VAL A 401 29.61 -58.52 17.93
N PRO A 402 30.89 -58.53 17.50
CA PRO A 402 31.57 -57.31 17.03
C PRO A 402 30.94 -56.74 15.75
N GLU A 403 30.47 -57.58 14.83
CA GLU A 403 29.87 -57.15 13.56
C GLU A 403 28.55 -56.40 13.78
N ILE A 404 27.67 -56.98 14.61
CA ILE A 404 26.40 -56.36 15.02
C ILE A 404 26.62 -55.03 15.74
N PHE A 405 27.71 -54.91 16.51
CA PHE A 405 28.01 -53.66 17.18
C PHE A 405 28.50 -52.55 16.23
N VAL A 406 29.28 -52.90 15.21
CA VAL A 406 29.74 -51.93 14.22
C VAL A 406 28.54 -51.33 13.47
N THR A 407 27.61 -52.16 12.99
CA THR A 407 26.40 -51.68 12.30
C THR A 407 25.53 -50.83 13.22
N PHE A 408 25.37 -51.23 14.48
CA PHE A 408 24.66 -50.44 15.49
C PHE A 408 25.32 -49.07 15.73
N SER A 409 26.64 -49.03 15.93
CA SER A 409 27.39 -47.81 16.20
C SER A 409 27.34 -46.84 15.02
N GLU A 410 27.42 -47.34 13.79
CA GLU A 410 27.27 -46.53 12.57
C GLU A 410 25.87 -45.92 12.45
N ALA A 411 24.83 -46.69 12.78
CA ALA A 411 23.45 -46.18 12.80
C ALA A 411 23.26 -45.09 13.85
N LEU A 412 23.84 -45.26 15.05
CA LEU A 412 23.75 -44.30 16.15
C LEU A 412 24.54 -43.01 15.85
N GLU A 413 25.78 -43.11 15.38
CA GLU A 413 26.60 -41.95 15.00
C GLU A 413 25.95 -41.17 13.86
N GLY A 414 25.43 -41.88 12.85
CA GLY A 414 24.68 -41.24 11.78
C GLY A 414 23.36 -40.60 12.25
N THR A 415 22.78 -41.05 13.36
CA THR A 415 21.59 -40.42 13.98
C THR A 415 22.02 -39.12 14.66
N LYS A 416 23.14 -39.12 15.40
CA LYS A 416 23.70 -37.96 16.08
C LYS A 416 24.08 -36.83 15.11
N GLN A 417 24.82 -37.13 14.06
CA GLN A 417 25.21 -36.14 13.04
C GLN A 417 23.99 -35.47 12.41
N ARG A 418 22.95 -36.27 12.15
CA ARG A 418 21.71 -35.79 11.57
C ARG A 418 20.93 -34.91 12.54
N LEU A 419 20.90 -35.28 13.82
CA LEU A 419 20.29 -34.47 14.88
C LEU A 419 21.01 -33.14 15.08
N GLN A 420 22.34 -33.16 15.07
CA GLN A 420 23.16 -31.95 15.20
C GLN A 420 22.89 -31.00 14.03
N THR A 421 22.82 -31.53 12.80
CA THR A 421 22.46 -30.75 11.61
C THR A 421 21.09 -30.11 11.76
N TYR A 422 20.09 -30.88 12.21
CA TYR A 422 18.73 -30.39 12.45
C TYR A 422 18.70 -29.27 13.51
N LEU A 423 19.45 -29.42 14.61
CA LEU A 423 19.52 -28.40 15.66
C LEU A 423 20.25 -27.12 15.20
N SER A 424 21.35 -27.26 14.44
CA SER A 424 22.07 -26.09 13.92
C SER A 424 21.22 -25.23 12.97
N MET A 425 20.27 -25.84 12.26
CA MET A 425 19.33 -25.12 11.39
C MET A 425 18.30 -24.29 12.18
N HIS A 426 18.02 -24.69 13.43
CA HIS A 426 17.11 -23.96 14.32
C HIS A 426 17.83 -22.88 15.13
N ASP A 427 19.12 -23.06 15.43
CA ASP A 427 19.97 -22.05 16.11
C ASP A 427 20.49 -20.96 15.14
N ASP A 428 20.39 -21.16 13.81
CA ASP A 428 20.80 -20.16 12.83
C ASP A 428 19.89 -18.93 12.92
N SER A 429 20.41 -17.90 13.59
CA SER A 429 19.80 -16.58 13.81
C SER A 429 19.54 -15.79 12.52
N ALA A 430 19.70 -16.39 11.34
CA ALA A 430 19.42 -15.76 10.05
C ALA A 430 17.95 -15.38 9.87
N THR A 431 17.05 -15.86 10.75
CA THR A 431 15.66 -15.41 10.84
C THR A 431 15.49 -14.06 11.55
N ASP A 432 16.50 -13.50 12.23
CA ASP A 432 16.33 -12.29 13.03
C ASP A 432 16.08 -11.03 12.18
N ASP A 433 16.55 -11.00 10.93
CA ASP A 433 16.55 -9.80 10.06
C ASP A 433 15.33 -9.64 9.13
N MET A 434 14.28 -10.46 9.27
CA MET A 434 13.04 -10.15 8.52
C MET A 434 12.36 -8.94 9.16
N ASP A 435 12.72 -7.76 8.65
CA ASP A 435 12.19 -6.47 9.07
C ASP A 435 10.80 -6.30 8.48
N VAL A 436 9.81 -6.88 9.18
CA VAL A 436 8.39 -6.85 8.79
C VAL A 436 7.78 -5.44 8.98
N ASP A 437 8.58 -4.39 8.82
CA ASP A 437 8.15 -3.00 8.84
C ASP A 437 7.24 -2.65 7.66
N VAL A 438 7.31 -3.42 6.57
CA VAL A 438 6.37 -3.29 5.44
C VAL A 438 4.93 -3.63 5.84
N VAL A 439 4.72 -4.52 6.81
CA VAL A 439 3.36 -4.80 7.33
C VAL A 439 2.78 -3.61 8.07
N GLN A 440 3.62 -2.72 8.64
CA GLN A 440 3.14 -1.51 9.32
C GLN A 440 2.57 -0.46 8.35
N MET A 441 2.98 -0.50 7.07
CA MET A 441 2.46 0.42 6.05
C MET A 441 1.09 -0.01 5.49
N ILE A 442 0.78 -1.31 5.50
CA ILE A 442 -0.49 -1.81 4.95
C ILE A 442 -1.71 -1.18 5.69
N PRO A 443 -1.75 -1.07 7.03
CA PRO A 443 -2.82 -0.37 7.76
C PRO A 443 -3.02 1.08 7.32
N GLU A 444 -1.93 1.83 7.15
CA GLU A 444 -1.99 3.25 6.74
C GLU A 444 -2.62 3.37 5.34
N VAL A 445 -2.15 2.55 4.39
CA VAL A 445 -2.71 2.51 3.03
C VAL A 445 -4.18 2.11 3.07
N VAL A 446 -4.54 1.05 3.80
CA VAL A 446 -5.93 0.57 3.90
C VAL A 446 -6.84 1.66 4.46
N THR A 447 -6.38 2.42 5.45
CA THR A 447 -7.14 3.51 6.07
C THR A 447 -7.38 4.64 5.06
N VAL A 448 -6.31 5.13 4.40
CA VAL A 448 -6.42 6.20 3.40
C VAL A 448 -7.29 5.79 2.22
N VAL A 449 -7.14 4.56 1.73
CA VAL A 449 -7.95 4.03 0.62
C VAL A 449 -9.41 3.85 1.03
N SER A 450 -9.68 3.40 2.27
CA SER A 450 -11.04 3.22 2.77
C SER A 450 -11.80 4.54 2.88
N ASP A 451 -11.09 5.62 3.22
CA ASP A 451 -11.66 6.97 3.25
C ASP A 451 -11.77 7.59 1.86
N LEU A 452 -10.82 7.32 0.95
CA LEU A 452 -10.78 7.90 -0.39
C LEU A 452 -11.83 7.28 -1.32
N LEU A 453 -12.00 5.96 -1.34
CA LEU A 453 -12.85 5.27 -2.32
C LEU A 453 -14.33 5.74 -2.32
N PRO A 454 -15.00 5.91 -1.16
CA PRO A 454 -16.37 6.42 -1.12
C PRO A 454 -16.46 7.87 -1.63
N LYS A 455 -15.50 8.72 -1.25
CA LYS A 455 -15.42 10.11 -1.72
C LYS A 455 -15.20 10.15 -3.23
N LEU A 456 -14.27 9.33 -3.73
CA LEU A 456 -13.96 9.23 -5.14
C LEU A 456 -15.15 8.71 -5.96
N ALA A 457 -16.01 7.86 -5.42
CA ALA A 457 -17.21 7.38 -6.10
C ALA A 457 -18.34 8.44 -6.14
N SER A 458 -18.56 9.15 -5.04
CA SER A 458 -19.69 10.07 -4.88
C SER A 458 -19.36 11.50 -5.33
N ASP A 459 -18.26 12.07 -4.84
CA ASP A 459 -17.91 13.47 -5.06
C ASP A 459 -17.42 13.70 -6.50
N SER A 460 -16.78 12.72 -7.14
CA SER A 460 -16.32 12.86 -8.53
C SER A 460 -17.45 13.00 -9.53
N GLU A 461 -18.51 12.21 -9.36
CA GLU A 461 -19.69 12.25 -10.22
C GLU A 461 -20.45 13.57 -10.01
N GLN A 462 -20.49 14.06 -8.77
CA GLN A 462 -21.06 15.36 -8.44
C GLN A 462 -20.28 16.52 -9.10
N VAL A 463 -18.93 16.48 -9.06
CA VAL A 463 -18.07 17.47 -9.72
C VAL A 463 -18.29 17.45 -11.24
N ALA A 464 -18.28 16.27 -11.87
CA ALA A 464 -18.49 16.14 -13.31
C ALA A 464 -19.87 16.68 -13.74
N ARG A 465 -20.93 16.28 -13.04
CA ARG A 465 -22.29 16.76 -13.31
C ARG A 465 -22.43 18.26 -13.14
N ALA A 466 -21.79 18.85 -12.12
CA ALA A 466 -21.82 20.29 -11.90
C ALA A 466 -21.12 21.06 -13.03
N ILE A 467 -19.96 20.60 -13.49
CA ILE A 467 -19.23 21.22 -14.61
C ILE A 467 -20.03 21.11 -15.91
N GLU A 468 -20.59 19.94 -16.24
CA GLU A 468 -21.42 19.75 -17.43
C GLU A 468 -22.72 20.55 -17.40
N ALA A 469 -23.35 20.70 -16.22
CA ALA A 469 -24.56 21.50 -16.06
C ALA A 469 -24.24 22.98 -16.29
N SER A 470 -23.15 23.48 -15.70
CA SER A 470 -22.67 24.83 -15.88
C SER A 470 -22.31 25.13 -17.34
N ASP A 471 -21.62 24.21 -18.02
CA ASP A 471 -21.25 24.35 -19.43
C ASP A 471 -22.49 24.49 -20.33
N ARG A 472 -23.50 23.62 -20.12
CA ARG A 472 -24.76 23.69 -20.86
C ARG A 472 -25.50 25.00 -20.63
N MET A 473 -25.62 25.44 -19.36
CA MET A 473 -26.30 26.70 -19.04
C MET A 473 -25.62 27.91 -19.69
N LEU A 474 -24.28 27.94 -19.70
CA LEU A 474 -23.52 29.05 -20.29
C LEU A 474 -23.59 29.04 -21.82
N ARG A 475 -23.55 27.86 -22.47
CA ARG A 475 -23.77 27.72 -23.91
C ARG A 475 -25.15 28.20 -24.34
N ASP A 476 -26.19 27.81 -23.61
CA ASP A 476 -27.56 28.24 -23.89
C ASP A 476 -27.69 29.77 -23.78
N LEU A 477 -27.06 30.38 -22.77
CA LEU A 477 -27.03 31.83 -22.62
C LEU A 477 -26.28 32.53 -23.76
N VAL A 478 -25.10 32.04 -24.15
CA VAL A 478 -24.34 32.60 -25.28
C VAL A 478 -25.15 32.53 -26.57
N ARG A 479 -25.84 31.41 -26.81
CA ARG A 479 -26.76 31.28 -27.96
C ARG A 479 -27.88 32.31 -27.91
N ASP A 480 -28.55 32.44 -26.77
CA ASP A 480 -29.65 33.40 -26.58
C ASP A 480 -29.18 34.86 -26.78
N LEU A 481 -28.00 35.23 -26.25
CA LEU A 481 -27.39 36.55 -26.44
C LEU A 481 -26.99 36.79 -27.90
N THR A 482 -26.45 35.79 -28.58
CA THR A 482 -26.09 35.86 -30.01
C THR A 482 -27.32 36.14 -30.86
N ASP A 483 -28.41 35.41 -30.61
CA ASP A 483 -29.67 35.58 -31.32
C ASP A 483 -30.31 36.94 -31.03
N SER A 484 -30.19 37.44 -29.79
CA SER A 484 -30.65 38.78 -29.41
C SER A 484 -29.84 39.88 -30.09
N ASN A 485 -28.52 39.74 -30.16
CA ASN A 485 -27.62 40.68 -30.83
C ASN A 485 -27.92 40.78 -32.35
N ARG A 486 -28.13 39.63 -33.02
CA ARG A 486 -28.51 39.58 -34.43
C ARG A 486 -29.82 40.31 -34.71
N LYS A 487 -30.81 40.17 -33.83
CA LYS A 487 -32.11 40.85 -33.96
C LYS A 487 -32.01 42.37 -33.72
N SER A 488 -31.18 42.79 -32.76
CA SER A 488 -31.00 44.22 -32.41
C SER A 488 -30.25 45.01 -33.49
N SER A 489 -29.24 44.42 -34.13
CA SER A 489 -28.39 45.08 -35.14
C SER A 489 -29.12 45.61 -36.40
N ASN A 490 -30.41 45.30 -36.56
CA ASN A 490 -31.24 45.70 -37.70
C ASN A 490 -32.08 46.98 -37.46
N ILE A 491 -32.08 47.56 -36.26
CA ILE A 491 -32.92 48.70 -35.90
C ILE A 491 -32.09 49.99 -35.86
N ARG A 492 -31.75 50.56 -37.03
CA ARG A 492 -31.25 51.94 -37.10
C ARG A 492 -32.39 52.91 -37.37
N ARG A 493 -32.94 53.53 -36.32
CA ARG A 493 -33.91 54.62 -36.47
C ARG A 493 -33.19 55.86 -37.01
N LYS A 494 -33.63 56.35 -38.16
CA LYS A 494 -33.15 57.63 -38.74
C LYS A 494 -33.97 58.76 -38.13
N PHE A 495 -33.30 59.65 -37.42
CA PHE A 495 -33.90 60.88 -36.90
C PHE A 495 -33.64 62.03 -37.89
N PRO A 496 -34.60 62.95 -38.09
CA PRO A 496 -34.37 64.16 -38.87
C PRO A 496 -33.33 65.06 -38.19
N GLU A 497 -32.50 65.75 -38.99
CA GLU A 497 -31.35 66.55 -38.52
C GLU A 497 -31.75 67.75 -37.64
N THR A 498 -33.02 68.16 -37.66
CA THR A 498 -33.56 69.24 -36.82
C THR A 498 -34.84 68.78 -36.12
N LEU A 499 -34.72 68.41 -34.84
CA LEU A 499 -35.84 68.06 -33.98
C LEU A 499 -36.09 69.19 -32.96
N THR A 500 -37.32 69.68 -32.89
CA THR A 500 -37.76 70.54 -31.78
C THR A 500 -38.05 69.66 -30.57
N LEU A 501 -37.24 69.80 -29.52
CA LEU A 501 -37.36 69.04 -28.28
C LEU A 501 -37.99 69.90 -27.16
N GLU A 502 -38.83 69.29 -26.33
CA GLU A 502 -39.39 69.95 -25.15
C GLU A 502 -38.30 70.32 -24.12
N PRO A 503 -38.37 71.49 -23.45
CA PRO A 503 -37.43 71.85 -22.38
C PRO A 503 -37.41 70.87 -21.19
N ARG A 504 -38.50 70.10 -21.01
CA ARG A 504 -38.58 69.01 -20.04
C ARG A 504 -37.62 67.86 -20.39
N PHE A 505 -37.41 67.60 -21.67
CA PHE A 505 -36.52 66.54 -22.16
C PHE A 505 -35.07 66.74 -21.68
N GLN A 506 -34.54 67.97 -21.77
CA GLN A 506 -33.17 68.27 -21.34
C GLN A 506 -32.94 67.99 -19.84
N ARG A 507 -33.95 68.23 -18.99
CA ARG A 507 -33.90 67.89 -17.57
C ARG A 507 -33.92 66.37 -17.34
N VAL A 508 -34.71 65.63 -18.12
CA VAL A 508 -34.79 64.16 -18.04
C VAL A 508 -33.49 63.54 -18.53
N ALA A 509 -32.95 63.96 -19.68
CA ALA A 509 -31.66 63.52 -20.21
C ALA A 509 -30.50 63.84 -19.24
N GLY A 510 -30.47 65.05 -18.68
CA GLY A 510 -29.47 65.43 -17.67
C GLY A 510 -29.54 64.62 -16.37
N ARG A 511 -30.74 64.16 -15.98
CA ARG A 511 -30.93 63.25 -14.84
C ARG A 511 -30.46 61.83 -15.17
N ILE A 512 -30.85 61.30 -16.34
CA ILE A 512 -30.39 59.99 -16.83
C ILE A 512 -28.86 59.94 -16.89
N ARG A 513 -28.21 60.98 -17.43
CA ARG A 513 -26.74 61.08 -17.48
C ARG A 513 -26.07 61.03 -16.11
N LYS A 514 -26.71 61.57 -15.06
CA LYS A 514 -26.21 61.53 -13.67
C LYS A 514 -26.36 60.16 -13.02
N LEU A 515 -27.26 59.31 -13.52
CA LEU A 515 -27.46 57.95 -13.02
C LEU A 515 -26.36 57.00 -13.53
N TYR A 516 -25.76 57.29 -14.68
CA TYR A 516 -24.69 56.45 -15.23
C TYR A 516 -23.45 56.39 -14.34
N THR A 517 -23.09 55.17 -13.99
CA THR A 517 -21.88 54.82 -13.26
C THR A 517 -20.70 54.60 -14.21
N MET A 518 -20.95 54.26 -15.49
CA MET A 518 -19.92 53.91 -16.47
C MET A 518 -19.66 55.03 -17.48
N GLN A 519 -18.37 55.23 -17.84
CA GLN A 519 -17.99 56.23 -18.84
C GLN A 519 -18.53 55.88 -20.24
N ALA A 520 -18.52 54.59 -20.60
CA ALA A 520 -19.04 54.13 -21.89
C ALA A 520 -20.53 54.48 -22.11
N GLU A 521 -21.35 54.46 -21.04
CA GLU A 521 -22.76 54.87 -21.11
C GLU A 521 -22.91 56.37 -21.34
N ARG A 522 -22.05 57.18 -20.72
CA ARG A 522 -22.01 58.63 -20.90
C ARG A 522 -21.57 58.98 -22.30
N ASP A 523 -20.57 58.29 -22.83
CA ASP A 523 -20.08 58.51 -24.19
C ASP A 523 -21.17 58.17 -25.22
N LEU A 524 -21.91 57.08 -25.04
CA LEU A 524 -23.08 56.75 -25.90
C LEU A 524 -24.18 57.82 -25.82
N HIS A 525 -24.51 58.26 -24.61
CA HIS A 525 -25.53 59.27 -24.37
C HIS A 525 -25.15 60.61 -24.99
N ASP A 526 -23.90 61.03 -24.82
CA ASP A 526 -23.39 62.30 -25.34
C ASP A 526 -23.27 62.24 -26.87
N ASN A 527 -22.83 61.11 -27.45
CA ASN A 527 -22.77 60.93 -28.91
C ASN A 527 -24.14 60.96 -29.60
N LEU A 528 -25.18 60.39 -28.98
CA LEU A 528 -26.53 60.40 -29.53
C LEU A 528 -27.18 61.79 -29.44
N LEU A 529 -26.96 62.49 -28.31
CA LEU A 529 -27.59 63.79 -28.03
C LEU A 529 -26.80 65.00 -28.53
N ALA A 530 -25.53 64.85 -28.91
CA ALA A 530 -24.69 65.92 -29.45
C ALA A 530 -25.32 66.66 -30.63
N ASN A 531 -26.17 65.98 -31.42
CA ASN A 531 -26.85 66.58 -32.58
C ASN A 531 -28.16 67.31 -32.22
N PHE A 532 -28.64 67.21 -30.98
CA PHE A 532 -29.98 67.66 -30.60
C PHE A 532 -30.01 68.57 -29.36
N VAL A 533 -28.93 68.60 -28.58
CA VAL A 533 -28.78 69.48 -27.42
C VAL A 533 -27.78 70.57 -27.79
N GLU A 534 -28.26 71.82 -27.91
CA GLU A 534 -27.39 72.99 -28.03
C GLU A 534 -26.38 72.98 -26.88
N ALA A 535 -25.09 73.04 -27.23
CA ALA A 535 -24.01 73.10 -26.26
C ALA A 535 -24.27 74.25 -25.27
N PRO A 536 -24.15 74.02 -23.95
CA PRO A 536 -24.15 75.12 -23.00
C PRO A 536 -22.99 76.06 -23.37
N ALA A 537 -23.30 77.35 -23.52
CA ALA A 537 -22.33 78.39 -23.88
C ALA A 537 -21.07 78.26 -23.03
N ALA A 538 -19.92 78.11 -23.70
CA ALA A 538 -18.61 78.10 -23.06
C ALA A 538 -18.45 79.33 -22.15
N PRO A 539 -17.87 79.21 -20.95
CA PRO A 539 -17.56 80.37 -20.14
C PRO A 539 -16.60 81.27 -20.92
N ALA A 540 -16.93 82.56 -20.96
CA ALA A 540 -16.22 83.58 -21.71
C ALA A 540 -14.72 83.55 -21.44
N LYS A 541 -13.92 83.54 -22.53
CA LYS A 541 -12.50 83.92 -22.51
C LYS A 541 -12.36 85.25 -21.78
N VAL A 542 -11.65 85.25 -20.66
CA VAL A 542 -11.05 86.47 -20.11
C VAL A 542 -9.69 86.61 -20.80
N GLU A 543 -9.59 87.60 -21.68
CA GLU A 543 -8.33 88.06 -22.26
C GLU A 543 -7.55 88.94 -21.26
N PRO A 544 -6.23 89.08 -21.45
CA PRO A 544 -5.26 89.30 -20.39
C PRO A 544 -5.06 90.78 -20.07
N THR A 545 -4.96 91.11 -18.77
CA THR A 545 -4.36 92.36 -18.31
C THR A 545 -2.94 92.09 -17.81
N SER A 546 -1.99 92.61 -18.58
CA SER A 546 -0.58 92.74 -18.27
C SER A 546 -0.32 93.73 -17.13
N GLY A 547 0.48 93.31 -16.15
CA GLY A 547 1.44 94.15 -15.42
C GLY A 547 1.05 94.62 -14.02
N ILE A 548 1.68 94.09 -12.96
CA ILE A 548 2.97 94.53 -12.40
C ILE A 548 3.23 93.77 -11.08
N ASP A 549 4.49 93.36 -10.89
CA ASP A 549 5.10 92.62 -9.78
C ASP A 549 4.84 93.17 -8.37
N MET A 550 4.78 92.27 -7.36
CA MET A 550 5.78 92.22 -6.28
C MET A 550 5.49 91.14 -5.21
N PHE A 551 6.56 90.39 -4.89
CA PHE A 551 6.86 89.61 -3.67
C PHE A 551 6.24 88.21 -3.44
N GLY A 552 7.14 87.21 -3.43
CA GLY A 552 7.10 86.10 -2.46
C GLY A 552 7.38 84.69 -3.00
N GLU A 553 8.66 84.31 -3.12
CA GLU A 553 9.12 82.90 -3.12
C GLU A 553 8.70 82.20 -1.79
N PRO A 554 8.42 80.88 -1.77
CA PRO A 554 9.51 79.88 -1.69
C PRO A 554 9.30 78.55 -2.46
N GLU A 555 10.44 78.09 -3.01
CA GLU A 555 11.04 76.73 -2.91
C GLU A 555 10.38 75.50 -3.59
N PRO A 556 11.11 74.76 -4.47
CA PRO A 556 10.60 73.61 -5.20
C PRO A 556 10.83 72.28 -4.44
N ALA A 557 9.77 71.50 -4.24
CA ALA A 557 9.85 70.13 -3.74
C ALA A 557 10.37 69.16 -4.81
N ALA A 558 11.44 68.46 -4.46
CA ALA A 558 12.18 67.50 -5.28
C ALA A 558 11.38 66.22 -5.61
N ALA A 559 11.68 65.66 -6.79
CA ALA A 559 11.24 64.35 -7.24
C ALA A 559 11.90 63.21 -6.44
N PRO A 560 11.20 62.10 -6.15
CA PRO A 560 11.84 60.91 -5.60
C PRO A 560 12.45 60.05 -6.72
N ALA A 561 13.74 59.77 -6.56
CA ALA A 561 14.51 58.77 -7.32
C ALA A 561 14.17 57.33 -6.85
N PRO A 562 14.41 56.30 -7.69
CA PRO A 562 13.97 54.92 -7.45
C PRO A 562 14.89 54.18 -6.48
N ALA A 563 14.31 53.39 -5.57
CA ALA A 563 15.06 52.53 -4.65
C ALA A 563 15.57 51.26 -5.36
N ALA A 564 16.88 51.05 -5.24
CA ALA A 564 17.62 49.90 -5.71
C ALA A 564 17.40 48.66 -4.80
N ALA A 565 17.40 47.49 -5.43
CA ALA A 565 17.50 46.20 -4.78
C ALA A 565 18.91 45.97 -4.17
N PRO A 566 19.02 45.16 -3.11
CA PRO A 566 20.25 44.42 -2.84
C PRO A 566 20.09 42.92 -3.11
N ALA A 567 21.17 42.38 -3.66
CA ALA A 567 21.38 40.98 -3.98
C ALA A 567 21.71 40.13 -2.73
N ALA A 568 21.71 38.82 -2.99
CA ALA A 568 21.93 37.72 -2.07
C ALA A 568 23.33 37.65 -1.44
N ASP A 569 23.34 37.15 -0.20
CA ASP A 569 24.39 36.35 0.46
C ASP A 569 23.63 35.63 1.61
N GLY A 570 23.67 34.32 1.88
CA GLY A 570 24.79 33.40 1.80
C GLY A 570 25.36 33.19 3.21
N GLY A 571 24.74 32.34 4.06
CA GLY A 571 25.33 31.99 5.35
C GLY A 571 24.37 31.40 6.39
N SER A 572 24.64 30.14 6.71
CA SER A 572 24.12 29.32 7.82
C SER A 572 24.15 29.99 9.20
N GLU A 573 23.17 29.71 10.06
CA GLU A 573 23.37 29.35 11.48
C GLU A 573 22.04 29.03 12.20
N ASP A 574 22.09 27.93 12.95
CA ASP A 574 21.34 27.53 14.15
C ASP A 574 20.00 28.21 14.50
N LEU A 575 18.93 27.41 14.46
CA LEU A 575 17.72 27.60 15.27
C LEU A 575 17.22 26.26 15.83
N SER A 576 18.11 25.55 16.53
CA SER A 576 17.72 24.63 17.60
C SER A 576 17.93 25.36 18.93
N ASP A 577 16.87 25.99 19.44
CA ASP A 577 16.55 26.12 20.86
C ASP A 577 15.53 27.25 21.07
N ILE A 578 14.62 27.01 22.01
CA ILE A 578 13.63 27.93 22.57
C ILE A 578 12.32 27.98 21.78
N LEU A 579 11.31 27.22 22.24
CA LEU A 579 10.15 27.80 22.92
C LEU A 579 9.39 26.70 23.70
N PHE A 580 8.96 27.11 24.89
CA PHE A 580 8.21 26.39 25.93
C PHE A 580 6.86 25.84 25.48
#